data_AF-A0A391P8Q1-F1
#
_entry.id   AF-A0A391P8Q1-F1
#
_cell.length_a   1.000
_cell.length_b   1.000
_cell.length_c   1.000
_cell.angle_alpha   90.00
_cell.angle_beta   90.00
_cell.angle_gamma   90.00
#
_symmetry.space_group_name_H-M   'P 1'
#
loop_
_entity.id
_entity.type
_entity.pdbx_description
1 polymer ?
#
loop_
_entity_poly.entity_id
_entity_poly.type
_entity_poly.pdbx_seq_one_letter_code
_entity_poly.pdbx_strand_id
1 'polypeptide(L)' 'MVKNIIDDFTSQIPTTADGDTESSNDAYINGLLLLFCKNLEMKVTQLSVEEKQTLKEIFSRSKPAKEHRKLRRRNPKL' A
#
# COMPACT_ATOMS: atom_id res chain seq x y z
N MET A 1 5.51 -15.86 9.45
CA MET A 1 6.23 -14.57 9.43
C MET A 1 5.40 -13.49 8.75
N VAL A 2 4.87 -13.73 7.54
CA VAL A 2 3.97 -12.78 6.83
C VAL A 2 2.69 -12.47 7.60
N LYS A 3 2.07 -13.48 8.22
CA LYS A 3 0.84 -13.32 9.04
C LYS A 3 0.97 -12.23 10.11
N ASN A 4 2.06 -12.25 10.89
CA ASN A 4 2.29 -11.24 11.93
C ASN A 4 2.48 -9.82 11.38
N ILE A 5 3.03 -9.68 10.16
CA ILE A 5 3.21 -8.38 9.51
C ILE A 5 1.85 -7.85 9.03
N ILE A 6 1.04 -8.71 8.39
CA ILE A 6 -0.31 -8.33 7.93
C ILE A 6 -1.19 -7.93 9.12
N ASP A 7 -1.13 -8.67 10.23
CA ASP A 7 -1.89 -8.37 11.45
C ASP A 7 -1.51 -7.01 12.06
N ASP A 8 -0.23 -6.63 12.01
CA ASP A 8 0.24 -5.31 12.47
C ASP A 8 -0.30 -4.16 11.59
N PHE A 9 -0.42 -4.39 10.27
CA PHE A 9 -1.02 -3.43 9.35
C PHE A 9 -2.54 -3.33 9.51
N THR A 10 -3.25 -4.44 9.72
CA THR A 10 -4.71 -4.41 9.92
C THR A 10 -5.10 -3.78 11.26
N SER A 11 -4.28 -3.92 12.30
CA SER A 11 -4.53 -3.30 13.61
C SER A 11 -4.40 -1.77 13.61
N GLN A 12 -3.72 -1.18 12.63
CA GLN A 12 -3.44 0.27 12.59
C GLN A 12 -4.39 1.08 11.69
N ILE A 13 -5.31 0.45 10.95
CA ILE A 13 -6.13 1.13 9.95
C ILE A 13 -7.54 1.41 10.51
N PRO A 14 -7.93 2.70 10.67
CA PRO A 14 -9.31 3.06 10.95
C PRO A 14 -10.21 2.71 9.76
N THR A 15 -11.31 2.01 10.02
CA THR A 15 -12.34 1.67 9.04
C THR A 15 -13.00 2.95 8.50
N THR A 16 -12.54 3.45 7.35
CA THR A 16 -13.31 4.44 6.57
C THR A 16 -13.17 4.05 5.11
N ALA A 17 -14.21 3.38 4.63
CA ALA A 17 -14.33 2.89 3.27
C ALA A 17 -15.02 3.95 2.42
N ASP A 18 -14.26 4.63 1.57
CA ASP A 18 -14.80 5.35 0.41
C ASP A 18 -13.69 5.39 -0.66
N GLY A 19 -13.95 4.82 -1.84
CA GLY A 19 -12.92 4.71 -2.87
C GLY A 19 -13.37 4.07 -4.17
N ASP A 20 -14.42 4.62 -4.78
CA ASP A 20 -14.86 4.30 -6.14
C ASP A 20 -13.96 5.01 -7.17
N THR A 21 -12.94 4.31 -7.70
CA THR A 21 -12.22 4.67 -8.94
C THR A 21 -11.44 3.44 -9.44
N GLU A 22 -12.06 2.65 -10.33
CA GLU A 22 -11.72 1.24 -10.51
C GLU A 22 -10.49 0.89 -11.40
N SER A 23 -9.98 1.74 -12.30
CA SER A 23 -8.92 1.29 -13.24
C SER A 23 -7.49 1.77 -12.95
N SER A 24 -7.29 3.01 -12.50
CA SER A 24 -5.96 3.53 -12.17
C SER A 24 -5.42 3.00 -10.84
N ASN A 25 -6.31 2.54 -9.96
CA ASN A 25 -5.96 1.98 -8.66
C ASN A 25 -5.33 0.60 -8.78
N ASP A 26 -5.76 -0.24 -9.72
CA ASP A 26 -5.26 -1.61 -9.82
C ASP A 26 -3.78 -1.68 -10.20
N ALA A 27 -3.33 -0.87 -11.16
CA ALA A 27 -1.92 -0.82 -11.52
C ALA A 27 -1.04 -0.33 -10.35
N TYR A 28 -1.54 0.64 -9.58
CA TYR A 28 -0.88 1.15 -8.38
C TYR A 28 -0.81 0.11 -7.27
N ILE A 29 -1.94 -0.53 -6.95
CA ILE A 29 -2.05 -1.58 -5.93
C ILE A 29 -1.16 -2.77 -6.30
N ASN A 30 -1.17 -3.21 -7.55
CA ASN A 30 -0.31 -4.29 -8.03
C ASN A 30 1.18 -3.91 -7.96
N GLY A 31 1.52 -2.65 -8.22
CA GLY A 31 2.88 -2.13 -8.05
C GLY A 31 3.35 -2.16 -6.59
N LEU A 32 2.47 -1.77 -5.64
CA LEU A 32 2.75 -1.85 -4.21
C LEU A 32 2.91 -3.30 -3.73
N LEU A 33 2.05 -4.20 -4.19
CA LEU A 33 2.13 -5.62 -3.86
C LEU A 33 3.45 -6.24 -4.32
N LEU A 34 3.90 -5.90 -5.52
CA LEU A 34 5.19 -6.35 -6.05
C LEU A 34 6.37 -5.80 -5.24
N LEU A 35 6.32 -4.50 -4.89
CA LEU A 35 7.35 -3.86 -4.07
C LEU A 35 7.44 -4.48 -2.68
N PHE A 36 6.29 -4.75 -2.04
CA PHE A 36 6.21 -5.41 -0.74
C PHE A 36 6.84 -6.80 -0.78
N CYS A 37 6.47 -7.61 -1.79
CA CYS A 37 7.04 -8.94 -1.97
C CYS A 37 8.57 -8.88 -2.19
N LYS A 38 9.06 -7.92 -2.98
CA LYS A 38 10.49 -7.71 -3.21
C LYS A 38 11.24 -7.37 -1.91
N ASN A 39 10.66 -6.52 -1.06
CA ASN A 39 11.28 -6.11 0.20
C ASN A 39 11.36 -7.26 1.22
N LEU A 40 10.44 -8.22 1.14
CA LEU A 40 10.46 -9.43 1.98
C LEU A 40 11.24 -10.59 1.34
N GLU A 41 11.84 -10.38 0.16
CA GLU A 41 12.48 -11.44 -0.65
C GLU A 41 11.52 -12.61 -0.97
N MET A 42 10.23 -12.30 -1.09
CA MET A 42 9.17 -13.27 -1.37
C MET A 42 8.65 -13.15 -2.81
N LYS A 43 8.12 -14.27 -3.33
CA LYS A 43 7.39 -14.25 -4.60
C LYS A 43 5.92 -13.98 -4.34
N VAL A 44 5.27 -13.19 -5.20
CA VAL A 44 3.81 -12.98 -5.16
C VAL A 44 3.04 -14.31 -5.25
N THR A 45 3.62 -15.33 -5.88
CA THR A 45 3.04 -16.69 -5.96
C THR A 45 3.03 -17.44 -4.62
N GLN A 46 3.83 -17.02 -3.65
CA GLN A 46 3.87 -17.60 -2.30
C GLN A 46 2.79 -17.01 -1.38
N LEU A 47 2.18 -15.89 -1.74
CA LEU A 47 1.04 -15.33 -1.03
C LEU A 47 -0.21 -16.14 -1.37
N SER A 48 -0.97 -16.52 -0.33
CA SER A 48 -2.29 -17.10 -0.47
C SER A 48 -3.30 -16.11 -1.07
N VAL A 49 -4.45 -16.61 -1.51
CA VAL A 49 -5.53 -15.77 -2.06
C VAL A 49 -6.02 -14.77 -1.02
N GLU A 50 -6.13 -15.21 0.23
CA GLU A 50 -6.60 -14.38 1.35
C GLU A 50 -5.60 -13.28 1.69
N GLU A 51 -4.30 -13.60 1.81
CA GLU A 51 -3.25 -12.59 2.05
C GLU A 51 -3.16 -11.57 0.92
N LYS A 52 -3.31 -12.00 -0.33
CA LYS A 52 -3.35 -11.07 -1.48
C LYS A 52 -4.52 -10.11 -1.37
N GLN A 53 -5.70 -10.60 -0.99
CA GLN A 53 -6.89 -9.77 -0.89
C GLN A 53 -6.75 -8.76 0.25
N THR A 54 -6.25 -9.19 1.42
CA THR A 54 -5.99 -8.30 2.55
C THR A 54 -4.96 -7.23 2.20
N LEU A 55 -3.87 -7.60 1.52
CA LEU A 55 -2.86 -6.62 1.08
C LEU A 55 -3.42 -5.64 0.05
N LYS A 56 -4.28 -6.08 -0.88
CA LYS A 56 -4.96 -5.18 -1.82
C LYS A 56 -5.86 -4.17 -1.10
N GLU A 57 -6.59 -4.61 -0.08
CA GLU A 57 -7.44 -3.72 0.73
C GLU A 57 -6.61 -2.72 1.55
N ILE A 58 -5.47 -3.14 2.10
CA ILE A 58 -4.54 -2.23 2.79
C ILE A 58 -3.99 -1.19 1.81
N PHE A 59 -3.54 -1.63 0.63
CA PHE A 59 -2.94 -0.74 -0.36
C PHE A 59 -3.93 0.20 -1.05
N SER A 60 -5.18 -0.23 -1.26
CA SER A 60 -6.21 0.65 -1.82
C SER A 60 -6.51 1.84 -0.92
N ARG A 61 -6.37 1.66 0.41
CA ARG A 61 -6.51 2.71 1.42
C ARG A 61 -5.26 3.57 1.60
N SER A 62 -4.12 3.14 1.07
CA SER A 62 -2.86 3.89 1.19
C SER A 62 -2.81 5.05 0.19
N LYS A 63 -2.78 6.30 0.70
CA LYS A 63 -2.61 7.47 -0.17
C LYS A 63 -1.23 7.46 -0.83
N PRO A 64 -1.11 7.76 -2.14
CA PRO A 64 0.19 7.96 -2.75
C PRO A 64 0.93 9.09 -2.03
N ALA A 65 2.16 8.85 -1.59
CA ALA A 65 3.00 9.78 -0.82
C ALA A 65 3.38 11.10 -1.54
N LYS A 66 2.75 11.43 -2.68
CA LYS A 66 2.99 12.67 -3.42
C LYS A 66 2.53 13.94 -2.66
N GLU A 67 1.78 13.82 -1.57
CA GLU A 67 1.34 14.98 -0.78
C GLU A 67 2.48 15.69 -0.02
N HIS A 68 3.61 15.01 0.24
CA HIS A 68 4.75 15.63 0.94
C HIS A 68 5.71 16.41 0.03
N ARG A 69 5.62 16.27 -1.30
CA ARG A 69 6.57 16.95 -2.23
C ARG A 69 6.31 18.46 -2.37
N LYS A 70 5.12 18.96 -1.99
CA LYS A 70 4.77 20.39 -2.11
C LYS A 70 5.38 21.28 -1.02
N LEU A 71 5.80 20.74 0.13
CA LEU A 71 6.36 21.57 1.21
C LEU A 71 7.85 21.92 1.00
N ARG A 72 8.63 21.06 0.32
CA ARG A 72 10.09 21.26 0.12
C ARG A 72 10.46 22.30 -0.94
N ARG A 73 9.51 22.80 -1.75
CA ARG A 73 9.76 23.85 -2.75
C ARG A 73 9.49 25.28 -2.25
N ARG A 74 9.05 25.47 -1.00
CA ARG A 74 8.69 26.80 -0.46
C ARG A 74 9.72 27.43 0.49
N ASN A 75 11.00 27.04 0.42
CA ASN A 75 12.08 27.82 1.04
C ASN A 75 13.21 28.11 0.03
N PRO A 76 13.04 29.08 -0.88
CA PRO A 76 14.15 29.70 -1.57
C PRO A 76 14.70 30.84 -0.70
N LYS A 77 15.34 30.52 0.43
CA LYS A 77 16.09 31.50 1.24
C LYS A 77 17.33 30.84 1.86
N LEU A 78 18.34 30.66 1.00
CA LEU A 78 19.73 30.96 1.30
C LEU A 78 20.05 32.22 0.49
#